data_AF-A0A5K3FQZ1-F1
#
_entry.id   AF-A0A5K3FQZ1-F1
#
_cell.length_a   1.000
_cell.length_b   1.000
_cell.length_c   1.000
_cell.angle_alpha   90.00
_cell.angle_beta   90.00
_cell.angle_gamma   90.00
#
_symmetry.space_group_name_H-M   'P 1'
#
loop_
_entity.id
_entity.type
_entity.pdbx_description
1 polymer ?
#
loop_
_entity_poly.entity_id
_entity_poly.type
_entity_poly.pdbx_seq_one_letter_code
_entity_poly.pdbx_strand_id
1 'polypeptide(L)'
;MGLGNTTLQRHVHPVMPKDIRLMIPFVGTPPPHAPPPMKSALASCPSTDPLHFLVWLLTELRDDNDKNLSVHLLDHLNNCLAAILSSVQPVFKTDSLKNPWPSVTGNTAGGLQPTVVASLLHFLLARGHYYAPQNVSWLLLNADLELASPNPNPRIVLPLLLQAGAAASDFFSYPVASNIFTKRVVSAMVHCCVSLGFLGEAVVLCQLAAERSLIKLGVQIIESLESLDTSESANFEKTYDSLDGLSVFLWDIELLESLATLELQIGSQSKRMTFMRCINQPELNTSNAPEILQMTQAKRATEFLRYLCQQIME
;
A
#
# COMPACT_ATOMS: atom_id res chain seq x y z
N MET A 1 54.26 7.87 30.89
CA MET A 1 53.92 9.14 30.19
C MET A 1 53.62 8.81 28.74
N GLY A 2 52.51 9.29 28.20
CA GLY A 2 52.09 9.06 26.80
C GLY A 2 50.74 8.38 26.68
N LEU A 3 49.68 9.07 27.10
CA LEU A 3 48.28 8.72 26.84
C LEU A 3 48.00 8.81 25.33
N GLY A 4 47.59 7.70 24.72
CA GLY A 4 47.04 7.69 23.36
C GLY A 4 45.59 8.18 23.40
N ASN A 5 45.35 9.35 22.81
CA ASN A 5 44.00 9.86 22.55
C ASN A 5 43.38 9.08 21.39
N THR A 6 42.50 8.13 21.70
CA THR A 6 41.54 7.58 20.75
C THR A 6 40.34 8.53 20.63
N THR A 7 40.30 9.30 19.55
CA THR A 7 39.11 10.05 19.14
C THR A 7 38.02 9.07 18.71
N LEU A 8 37.01 8.91 19.57
CA LEU A 8 35.71 8.32 19.26
C LEU A 8 35.05 9.10 18.10
N GLN A 9 35.03 8.51 16.91
CA GLN A 9 34.12 8.94 15.84
C GLN A 9 32.69 8.56 16.24
N ARG A 10 31.94 9.54 16.77
CA ARG A 10 30.48 9.45 16.87
C ARG A 10 29.92 9.22 15.46
N HIS A 11 29.36 8.04 15.22
CA HIS A 11 28.46 7.82 14.09
C HIS A 11 27.22 8.71 14.29
N VAL A 12 27.15 9.76 13.48
CA VAL A 12 25.97 10.61 13.36
C VAL A 12 24.94 9.79 12.59
N HIS A 13 23.87 9.36 13.24
CA HIS A 13 22.69 8.84 12.55
C HIS A 13 22.18 9.90 11.56
N PRO A 14 21.90 9.54 10.29
CA PRO A 14 21.30 10.48 9.38
C PRO A 14 19.88 10.80 9.86
N VAL A 15 19.66 12.03 10.31
CA VAL A 15 18.33 12.59 10.53
C VAL A 15 17.75 12.88 9.15
N MET A 16 16.92 11.97 8.64
CA MET A 16 16.24 12.11 7.36
C MET A 16 14.88 12.81 7.52
N PRO A 17 14.40 13.52 6.48
CA PRO A 17 13.25 14.40 6.57
C PRO A 17 11.96 13.64 6.85
N LYS A 18 11.12 14.16 7.74
CA LYS A 18 9.79 13.63 8.07
C LYS A 18 8.74 13.85 6.97
N ASP A 19 9.16 14.26 5.77
CA ASP A 19 8.29 14.85 4.78
C ASP A 19 8.18 13.94 3.55
N ILE A 20 7.03 13.26 3.43
CA ILE A 20 6.64 12.35 2.33
C ILE A 20 6.82 12.99 0.94
N ARG A 21 6.84 14.33 0.88
CA ARG A 21 7.04 15.12 -0.35
C ARG A 21 8.39 14.92 -1.02
N LEU A 22 9.41 14.47 -0.29
CA LEU A 22 10.78 14.33 -0.80
C LEU A 22 11.07 12.92 -1.36
N MET A 23 10.11 12.00 -1.34
CA MET A 23 10.30 10.58 -1.68
C MET A 23 9.71 10.16 -3.04
N ILE A 24 9.33 11.11 -3.91
CA ILE A 24 8.73 10.79 -5.22
C ILE A 24 9.79 10.92 -6.32
N PRO A 25 10.13 9.85 -7.06
CA PRO A 25 10.76 9.99 -8.36
C PRO A 25 9.76 10.58 -9.34
N PHE A 26 10.16 11.71 -9.93
CA PHE A 26 9.44 12.50 -10.92
C PHE A 26 9.01 11.63 -12.12
N VAL A 27 7.76 11.14 -12.16
CA VAL A 27 7.15 10.64 -13.39
C VAL A 27 6.61 11.86 -14.15
N GLY A 28 7.38 12.30 -15.14
CA GLY A 28 6.92 13.28 -16.14
C GLY A 28 7.69 14.59 -16.14
N THR A 29 8.96 14.57 -16.54
CA THR A 29 9.58 15.78 -17.10
C THR A 29 8.90 16.13 -18.43
N PRO A 30 8.33 17.33 -18.61
CA PRO A 30 7.85 17.74 -19.93
C PRO A 30 9.05 18.01 -20.87
N PRO A 31 8.94 17.72 -22.18
CA PRO A 31 10.03 17.95 -23.12
C PRO A 31 10.37 19.44 -23.30
N PRO A 32 11.61 19.78 -23.71
CA PRO A 32 12.20 21.12 -23.55
C PRO A 32 11.77 22.18 -24.59
N HIS A 33 10.60 22.04 -25.22
CA HIS A 33 10.13 23.02 -26.21
C HIS A 33 8.66 23.39 -25.97
N ALA A 34 8.43 24.27 -24.99
CA ALA A 34 7.17 25.00 -24.87
C ALA A 34 7.21 26.26 -25.76
N PRO A 35 6.26 26.47 -26.69
CA PRO A 35 6.06 27.78 -27.32
C PRO A 35 5.41 28.75 -26.31
N PRO A 36 5.54 30.08 -26.49
CA PRO A 36 5.05 31.06 -25.52
C PRO A 36 3.51 31.06 -25.43
N PRO A 37 2.94 31.58 -24.33
CA PRO A 37 1.51 31.47 -24.07
C PRO A 37 0.71 32.38 -25.02
N MET A 38 0.01 31.78 -25.99
CA MET A 38 -1.05 32.48 -26.74
C MET A 38 -2.27 32.63 -25.83
N LYS A 39 -2.40 33.81 -25.23
CA LYS A 39 -3.69 34.35 -24.80
C LYS A 39 -4.53 34.66 -26.04
N SER A 40 -5.37 33.73 -26.48
CA SER A 40 -6.66 34.00 -27.15
C SER A 40 -7.26 32.72 -27.73
N ALA A 41 -8.57 32.57 -27.53
CA ALA A 41 -9.47 31.59 -28.16
C ALA A 41 -9.67 30.26 -27.44
N LEU A 42 -10.27 30.31 -26.24
CA LEU A 42 -11.10 29.22 -25.70
C LEU A 42 -12.21 29.84 -24.82
N ALA A 43 -12.95 30.79 -25.39
CA ALA A 43 -14.19 31.32 -24.82
C ALA A 43 -15.39 30.85 -25.65
N SER A 44 -15.47 29.56 -25.91
CA SER A 44 -16.64 28.92 -26.54
C SER A 44 -17.16 27.86 -25.59
N CYS A 45 -18.45 27.96 -25.25
CA CYS A 45 -19.18 27.00 -24.42
C CYS A 45 -18.80 25.55 -24.73
N PRO A 46 -18.72 24.68 -23.70
CA PRO A 46 -18.37 23.29 -23.89
C PRO A 46 -19.44 22.61 -24.74
N SER A 47 -19.00 21.64 -25.53
CA SER A 47 -19.87 20.76 -26.30
C SER A 47 -21.03 20.21 -25.45
N THR A 48 -22.13 19.82 -26.09
CA THR A 48 -23.24 19.08 -25.46
C THR A 48 -22.83 17.73 -24.86
N ASP A 49 -21.54 17.37 -24.92
CA ASP A 49 -21.00 16.18 -24.29
C ASP A 49 -20.81 16.45 -22.78
N PRO A 50 -21.61 15.80 -21.90
CA PRO A 50 -21.52 15.98 -20.46
C PRO A 50 -20.13 15.63 -19.91
N LEU A 51 -19.36 14.74 -20.56
CA LEU A 51 -17.99 14.44 -20.14
C LEU A 51 -17.05 15.60 -20.42
N HIS A 52 -17.18 16.23 -21.59
CA HIS A 52 -16.38 17.40 -21.94
C HIS A 52 -16.73 18.60 -21.06
N PHE A 53 -18.01 18.77 -20.69
CA PHE A 53 -18.44 19.77 -19.70
C PHE A 53 -17.83 19.50 -18.32
N LEU A 54 -17.81 18.25 -17.86
CA LEU A 54 -17.24 17.86 -16.57
C LEU A 54 -15.72 18.07 -16.55
N VAL A 55 -15.03 17.65 -17.61
CA VAL A 55 -13.59 17.87 -17.77
C VAL A 55 -13.28 19.37 -17.81
N TRP A 56 -14.06 20.15 -18.55
CA TRP A 56 -13.92 21.61 -18.62
C TRP A 56 -14.13 22.27 -17.25
N LEU A 57 -15.22 21.92 -16.54
CA LEU A 57 -15.52 22.43 -15.21
C LEU A 57 -14.39 22.12 -14.23
N LEU A 58 -13.83 20.91 -14.27
CA LEU A 58 -12.72 20.51 -13.42
C LEU A 58 -11.39 21.19 -13.80
N THR A 59 -11.20 21.58 -15.07
CA THR A 59 -10.06 22.41 -15.47
C THR A 59 -10.23 23.88 -15.14
N GLU A 60 -11.45 24.40 -15.09
CA GLU A 60 -11.74 25.81 -14.81
C GLU A 60 -11.76 26.11 -13.30
N LEU A 61 -12.20 25.14 -12.48
CA LEU A 61 -12.08 25.16 -11.02
C LEU A 61 -10.62 25.21 -10.51
N ARG A 62 -9.64 25.15 -11.42
CA ARG A 62 -8.22 25.37 -11.17
C ARG A 62 -7.91 26.79 -10.67
N ASP A 63 -8.69 27.78 -11.12
CA ASP A 63 -8.35 29.19 -10.97
C ASP A 63 -9.08 29.88 -9.81
N ASP A 64 -10.04 29.20 -9.17
CA ASP A 64 -10.72 29.70 -7.98
C ASP A 64 -9.91 29.40 -6.70
N ASN A 65 -9.75 30.42 -5.85
CA ASN A 65 -8.96 30.38 -4.62
C ASN A 65 -9.43 29.36 -3.55
N ASP A 66 -10.51 28.62 -3.79
CA ASP A 66 -11.17 27.78 -2.80
C ASP A 66 -10.87 26.28 -3.01
N LYS A 67 -9.63 25.89 -2.70
CA LYS A 67 -9.12 24.49 -2.81
C LYS A 67 -10.01 23.45 -2.12
N ASN A 68 -10.79 23.86 -1.13
CA ASN A 68 -11.68 22.95 -0.40
C ASN A 68 -12.90 22.56 -1.25
N LEU A 69 -13.46 23.50 -2.02
CA LEU A 69 -14.62 23.25 -2.87
C LEU A 69 -14.28 22.26 -3.99
N SER A 70 -13.12 22.41 -4.62
CA SER A 70 -12.66 21.50 -5.67
C SER A 70 -12.38 20.09 -5.16
N VAL A 71 -11.81 19.95 -3.95
CA VAL A 71 -11.58 18.64 -3.31
C VAL A 71 -12.91 17.97 -2.95
N HIS A 72 -13.88 18.69 -2.38
CA HIS A 72 -15.20 18.11 -2.05
C HIS A 72 -15.99 17.67 -3.29
N LEU A 73 -15.94 18.46 -4.37
CA LEU A 73 -16.58 18.09 -5.63
C LEU A 73 -15.94 16.84 -6.23
N LEU A 74 -14.60 16.77 -6.25
CA LEU A 74 -13.87 15.60 -6.71
C LEU A 74 -14.18 14.37 -5.86
N ASP A 75 -14.28 14.52 -4.53
CA ASP A 75 -14.62 13.42 -3.63
C ASP A 75 -16.02 12.88 -3.92
N HIS A 76 -16.99 13.77 -4.14
CA HIS A 76 -18.34 13.36 -4.52
C HIS A 76 -18.33 12.61 -5.86
N LEU A 77 -17.69 13.17 -6.90
CA LEU A 77 -17.61 12.55 -8.23
C LEU A 77 -16.90 11.19 -8.19
N ASN A 78 -15.79 11.08 -7.45
CA ASN A 78 -15.07 9.82 -7.28
C ASN A 78 -15.94 8.76 -6.60
N ASN A 79 -16.68 9.13 -5.55
CA ASN A 79 -17.62 8.23 -4.88
C ASN A 79 -18.77 7.81 -5.81
N CYS A 80 -19.33 8.73 -6.61
CA CYS A 80 -20.36 8.42 -7.60
C CYS A 80 -19.86 7.39 -8.62
N LEU A 81 -18.70 7.64 -9.23
CA LEU A 81 -18.14 6.78 -10.27
C LEU A 81 -17.70 5.43 -9.71
N ALA A 82 -17.14 5.40 -8.50
CA ALA A 82 -16.79 4.16 -7.82
C ALA A 82 -18.04 3.31 -7.53
N ALA A 83 -19.14 3.92 -7.07
CA ALA A 83 -20.40 3.22 -6.84
C ALA A 83 -20.99 2.64 -8.13
N ILE A 84 -20.97 3.42 -9.22
CA ILE A 84 -21.39 2.94 -10.55
C ILE A 84 -20.49 1.79 -11.00
N LEU A 85 -19.17 1.91 -10.86
CA LEU A 85 -18.22 0.88 -11.26
C LEU A 85 -18.42 -0.41 -10.46
N SER A 86 -18.63 -0.34 -9.15
CA SER A 86 -18.96 -1.50 -8.32
C SER A 86 -20.26 -2.19 -8.75
N SER A 87 -21.22 -1.45 -9.32
CA SER A 87 -22.47 -2.04 -9.81
C SER A 87 -22.34 -2.73 -11.17
N VAL A 88 -21.45 -2.23 -12.05
CA VAL A 88 -21.29 -2.72 -13.43
C VAL A 88 -20.14 -3.74 -13.55
N GLN A 89 -19.14 -3.68 -12.68
CA GLN A 89 -17.95 -4.53 -12.70
C GLN A 89 -17.78 -5.26 -11.36
N PRO A 90 -18.18 -6.55 -11.26
CA PRO A 90 -18.17 -7.28 -9.99
C PRO A 90 -16.75 -7.58 -9.45
N VAL A 91 -15.73 -7.49 -10.31
CA VAL A 91 -14.32 -7.62 -9.92
C VAL A 91 -13.86 -6.41 -9.11
N PHE A 92 -14.43 -5.22 -9.36
CA PHE A 92 -14.09 -4.01 -8.64
C PHE A 92 -14.76 -3.99 -7.26
N LYS A 93 -13.92 -4.02 -6.22
CA LYS A 93 -14.34 -3.99 -4.82
C LYS A 93 -13.59 -2.87 -4.12
N THR A 94 -14.31 -2.05 -3.36
CA THR A 94 -13.70 -0.97 -2.59
C THR A 94 -14.37 -0.85 -1.22
N ASP A 95 -13.56 -0.62 -0.18
CA ASP A 95 -14.02 -0.32 1.18
C ASP A 95 -14.05 1.20 1.43
N SER A 96 -13.59 2.00 0.45
CA SER A 96 -13.34 3.43 0.58
C SER A 96 -14.57 4.31 0.32
N LEU A 97 -15.67 3.72 -0.18
CA LEU A 97 -16.90 4.42 -0.52
C LEU A 97 -17.54 5.05 0.73
N LYS A 98 -17.64 6.37 0.74
CA LYS A 98 -18.39 7.13 1.75
C LYS A 98 -19.64 7.72 1.11
N ASN A 99 -20.82 7.35 1.64
CA ASN A 99 -22.13 7.88 1.24
C ASN A 99 -22.35 7.95 -0.30
N PRO A 100 -22.51 6.81 -1.00
CA PRO A 100 -22.69 6.80 -2.44
C PRO A 100 -23.99 7.52 -2.82
N TRP A 101 -23.86 8.66 -3.48
CA TRP A 101 -24.95 9.39 -4.12
C TRP A 101 -24.75 9.32 -5.64
N PRO A 102 -25.79 9.16 -6.46
CA PRO A 102 -27.10 8.64 -6.10
C PRO A 102 -26.96 7.16 -5.71
N SER A 103 -27.88 6.67 -4.89
CA SER A 103 -28.12 5.24 -4.75
C SER A 103 -28.69 4.71 -6.08
N VAL A 104 -27.84 4.58 -7.11
CA VAL A 104 -28.23 3.93 -8.37
C VAL A 104 -28.31 2.44 -8.09
N THR A 105 -29.38 2.03 -7.40
CA THR A 105 -29.77 0.64 -7.15
C THR A 105 -30.74 0.16 -8.24
N GLY A 106 -30.53 0.64 -9.46
CA GLY A 106 -31.33 0.30 -10.63
C GLY A 106 -30.42 -0.15 -11.75
N ASN A 107 -30.72 -1.31 -12.32
CA ASN A 107 -30.00 -1.94 -13.41
C ASN A 107 -29.78 -0.96 -14.59
N THR A 108 -28.69 -0.17 -14.60
CA THR A 108 -28.25 0.63 -15.76
C THR A 108 -27.52 -0.24 -16.79
N ALA A 109 -27.86 -1.54 -16.84
CA ALA A 109 -27.19 -2.59 -17.62
C ALA A 109 -27.41 -2.48 -19.14
N GLY A 110 -27.82 -1.32 -19.66
CA GLY A 110 -28.11 -1.13 -21.08
C GLY A 110 -27.02 -0.47 -21.91
N GLY A 111 -26.07 0.27 -21.32
CA GLY A 111 -25.17 1.08 -22.17
C GLY A 111 -23.88 1.64 -21.58
N LEU A 112 -23.65 1.55 -20.26
CA LEU A 112 -22.40 2.03 -19.66
C LEU A 112 -21.33 0.94 -19.71
N GLN A 113 -20.34 1.12 -20.57
CA GLN A 113 -19.17 0.24 -20.63
C GLN A 113 -18.31 0.47 -19.37
N PRO A 114 -18.01 -0.56 -18.56
CA PRO A 114 -17.23 -0.40 -17.33
C PRO A 114 -15.83 0.19 -17.59
N THR A 115 -15.25 -0.05 -18.76
CA THR A 115 -13.97 0.54 -19.18
C THR A 115 -14.01 2.06 -19.27
N VAL A 116 -15.13 2.65 -19.69
CA VAL A 116 -15.30 4.11 -19.78
C VAL A 116 -15.39 4.71 -18.37
N VAL A 117 -16.16 4.09 -17.48
CA VAL A 117 -16.30 4.52 -16.09
C VAL A 117 -14.96 4.43 -15.36
N ALA A 118 -14.23 3.32 -15.53
CA ALA A 118 -12.89 3.15 -14.99
C ALA A 118 -11.90 4.20 -15.51
N SER A 119 -11.92 4.49 -16.82
CA SER A 119 -11.04 5.50 -17.42
C SER A 119 -11.31 6.90 -16.89
N LEU A 120 -12.60 7.26 -16.72
CA LEU A 120 -12.99 8.54 -16.14
C LEU A 120 -12.57 8.63 -14.67
N LEU A 121 -12.80 7.57 -13.89
CA LEU A 121 -12.38 7.52 -12.48
C LEU A 121 -10.85 7.65 -12.35
N HIS A 122 -10.08 6.94 -13.18
CA HIS A 122 -8.63 7.06 -13.22
C HIS A 122 -8.20 8.51 -13.55
N PHE A 123 -8.85 9.15 -14.53
CA PHE A 123 -8.57 10.55 -14.87
C PHE A 123 -8.84 11.50 -13.69
N LEU A 124 -9.97 11.33 -12.99
CA LEU A 124 -10.30 12.15 -11.82
C LEU A 124 -9.33 11.92 -10.66
N LEU A 125 -8.92 10.68 -10.41
CA LEU A 125 -7.95 10.33 -9.38
C LEU A 125 -6.57 10.91 -9.69
N ALA A 126 -6.11 10.84 -10.94
CA ALA A 126 -4.86 11.46 -11.37
C ALA A 126 -4.88 12.99 -11.17
N ARG A 127 -6.03 13.64 -11.43
CA ARG A 127 -6.22 15.07 -11.14
C ARG A 127 -6.28 15.34 -9.64
N GLY A 128 -7.01 14.52 -8.88
CA GLY A 128 -7.10 14.62 -7.43
C GLY A 128 -5.74 14.50 -6.74
N HIS A 129 -4.88 13.60 -7.22
CA HIS A 129 -3.53 13.43 -6.70
C HIS A 129 -2.68 14.72 -6.78
N TYR A 130 -2.87 15.53 -7.83
CA TYR A 130 -2.21 16.84 -7.93
C TYR A 130 -2.67 17.83 -6.85
N TYR A 131 -3.95 17.80 -6.47
CA TYR A 131 -4.52 18.71 -5.46
C TYR A 131 -4.30 18.23 -4.03
N ALA A 132 -4.44 16.92 -3.78
CA ALA A 132 -4.35 16.31 -2.45
C ALA A 132 -3.65 14.94 -2.53
N PRO A 133 -2.31 14.91 -2.66
CA PRO A 133 -1.54 13.68 -2.87
C PRO A 133 -1.59 12.71 -1.68
N GLN A 134 -1.92 13.20 -0.48
CA GLN A 134 -2.02 12.42 0.76
C GLN A 134 -3.48 12.03 1.09
N ASN A 135 -4.43 12.22 0.17
CA ASN A 135 -5.81 11.79 0.40
C ASN A 135 -5.90 10.26 0.41
N VAL A 136 -6.03 9.68 1.61
CA VAL A 136 -6.10 8.23 1.87
C VAL A 136 -7.18 7.56 1.03
N SER A 137 -8.39 8.14 0.97
CA SER A 137 -9.53 7.55 0.25
C SER A 137 -9.25 7.47 -1.26
N TRP A 138 -8.60 8.49 -1.83
CA TRP A 138 -8.26 8.50 -3.25
C TRP A 138 -7.11 7.55 -3.59
N LEU A 139 -6.11 7.43 -2.70
CA LEU A 139 -5.02 6.46 -2.86
C LEU A 139 -5.53 5.03 -2.84
N LEU A 140 -6.40 4.68 -1.88
CA LEU A 140 -7.03 3.36 -1.81
C LEU A 140 -7.92 3.09 -3.02
N LEU A 141 -8.71 4.08 -3.45
CA LEU A 141 -9.58 3.93 -4.62
C LEU A 141 -8.77 3.71 -5.91
N ASN A 142 -7.62 4.38 -6.05
CA ASN A 142 -6.73 4.16 -7.17
C ASN A 142 -6.11 2.75 -7.16
N ALA A 143 -5.70 2.27 -5.99
CA ALA A 143 -5.21 0.90 -5.84
C ALA A 143 -6.29 -0.14 -6.18
N ASP A 144 -7.53 0.09 -5.73
CA ASP A 144 -8.67 -0.78 -6.04
C ASP A 144 -8.98 -0.82 -7.55
N LEU A 145 -8.80 0.31 -8.24
CA LEU A 145 -8.99 0.41 -9.68
C LEU A 145 -7.92 -0.38 -10.45
N GLU A 146 -6.66 -0.24 -10.04
CA GLU A 146 -5.54 -1.00 -10.60
C GLU A 146 -5.68 -2.51 -10.36
N LEU A 147 -6.18 -2.92 -9.19
CA LEU A 147 -6.48 -4.32 -8.87
C LEU A 147 -7.62 -4.90 -9.72
N ALA A 148 -8.59 -4.07 -10.11
CA ALA A 148 -9.71 -4.49 -10.94
C ALA A 148 -9.39 -4.49 -12.45
N SER A 149 -8.22 -3.98 -12.83
CA SER A 149 -7.73 -4.01 -14.21
C SER A 149 -7.50 -5.46 -14.66
N PRO A 150 -7.55 -5.76 -15.99
CA PRO A 150 -7.36 -7.13 -16.48
C PRO A 150 -5.97 -7.70 -16.16
N ASN A 151 -4.96 -6.84 -16.01
CA ASN A 151 -3.59 -7.21 -15.69
C ASN A 151 -3.10 -6.31 -14.53
N PRO A 152 -3.43 -6.65 -13.27
CA PRO A 152 -3.07 -5.81 -12.13
C PRO A 152 -1.55 -5.75 -11.99
N ASN A 153 -1.01 -4.53 -11.91
CA ASN A 153 0.42 -4.32 -11.74
C ASN A 153 0.76 -4.16 -10.24
N PRO A 154 1.33 -5.19 -9.59
CA PRO A 154 1.63 -5.13 -8.15
C PRO A 154 2.65 -4.04 -7.81
N ARG A 155 3.49 -3.60 -8.77
CA ARG A 155 4.46 -2.51 -8.56
C ARG A 155 3.81 -1.14 -8.43
N ILE A 156 2.55 -0.99 -8.85
CA ILE A 156 1.79 0.26 -8.71
C ILE A 156 0.86 0.15 -7.49
N VAL A 157 0.16 -0.98 -7.37
CA VAL A 157 -0.81 -1.21 -6.29
C VAL A 157 -0.16 -1.14 -4.91
N LEU A 158 0.95 -1.85 -4.70
CA LEU A 158 1.56 -1.97 -3.38
C LEU A 158 2.05 -0.61 -2.83
N PRO A 159 2.76 0.23 -3.61
CA PRO A 159 3.07 1.60 -3.19
C PRO A 159 1.83 2.44 -2.86
N LEU A 160 0.76 2.38 -3.65
CA LEU A 160 -0.46 3.16 -3.39
C LEU A 160 -1.10 2.78 -2.04
N LEU A 161 -1.19 1.48 -1.75
CA LEU A 161 -1.74 1.00 -0.48
C LEU A 161 -0.85 1.39 0.70
N LEU A 162 0.47 1.32 0.55
CA LEU A 162 1.43 1.75 1.57
C LEU A 162 1.41 3.27 1.79
N GLN A 163 1.31 4.06 0.72
CA GLN A 163 1.15 5.51 0.81
C GLN A 163 -0.13 5.90 1.54
N ALA A 164 -1.24 5.19 1.28
CA ALA A 164 -2.49 5.41 2.00
C ALA A 164 -2.32 5.15 3.51
N GLY A 165 -1.66 4.05 3.87
CA GLY A 165 -1.33 3.75 5.27
C GLY A 165 -0.42 4.80 5.90
N ALA A 166 0.63 5.22 5.18
CA ALA A 166 1.58 6.22 5.65
C ALA A 166 0.91 7.58 5.87
N ALA A 167 0.07 8.04 4.93
CA ALA A 167 -0.68 9.28 5.05
C ALA A 167 -1.69 9.24 6.21
N ALA A 168 -2.25 8.08 6.52
CA ALA A 168 -3.21 7.92 7.61
C ALA A 168 -2.59 7.85 9.02
N SER A 169 -1.28 7.60 9.11
CA SER A 169 -0.61 7.22 10.37
C SER A 169 0.65 8.03 10.67
N ASP A 170 0.80 9.17 9.99
CA ASP A 170 2.01 10.01 10.04
C ASP A 170 3.28 9.18 9.79
N PHE A 171 3.31 8.53 8.64
CA PHE A 171 4.39 7.64 8.20
C PHE A 171 4.62 6.47 9.17
N PHE A 172 3.52 5.85 9.63
CA PHE A 172 3.51 4.75 10.61
C PHE A 172 4.21 5.12 11.93
N SER A 173 4.07 6.38 12.35
CA SER A 173 4.38 6.79 13.72
C SER A 173 3.33 6.24 14.70
N TYR A 174 2.12 6.01 14.21
CA TYR A 174 1.00 5.41 14.94
C TYR A 174 0.49 4.16 14.23
N PRO A 175 -0.23 3.26 14.94
CA PRO A 175 -0.90 2.13 14.31
C PRO A 175 -1.91 2.61 13.24
N VAL A 176 -1.91 1.94 12.09
CA VAL A 176 -2.88 2.22 11.03
C VAL A 176 -4.26 1.74 11.50
N ALA A 177 -5.28 2.59 11.32
CA ALA A 177 -6.64 2.25 11.70
C ALA A 177 -7.20 1.07 10.87
N SER A 178 -7.98 0.20 11.51
CA SER A 178 -8.50 -1.03 10.89
C SER A 178 -9.51 -0.80 9.77
N ASN A 179 -10.11 0.39 9.71
CA ASN A 179 -10.97 0.81 8.60
C ASN A 179 -10.17 1.20 7.33
N ILE A 180 -8.86 1.41 7.45
CA ILE A 180 -7.96 1.73 6.33
C ILE A 180 -7.25 0.45 5.89
N PHE A 181 -6.59 -0.24 6.82
CA PHE A 181 -6.03 -1.57 6.58
C PHE A 181 -7.05 -2.65 6.92
N THR A 182 -8.08 -2.72 6.09
CA THR A 182 -9.07 -3.80 6.13
C THR A 182 -8.41 -5.13 5.76
N LYS A 183 -9.06 -6.25 6.11
CA LYS A 183 -8.62 -7.59 5.66
C LYS A 183 -8.38 -7.64 4.14
N ARG A 184 -9.24 -6.97 3.36
CA ARG A 184 -9.14 -6.92 1.89
C ARG A 184 -7.87 -6.19 1.45
N VAL A 185 -7.60 -5.02 2.03
CA VAL A 185 -6.41 -4.22 1.72
C VAL A 185 -5.13 -4.98 2.07
N VAL A 186 -5.06 -5.55 3.27
CA VAL A 186 -3.88 -6.34 3.69
C VAL A 186 -3.70 -7.58 2.80
N SER A 187 -4.79 -8.29 2.47
CA SER A 187 -4.74 -9.43 1.55
C SER A 187 -4.22 -9.02 0.17
N ALA A 188 -4.61 -7.85 -0.35
CA ALA A 188 -4.08 -7.33 -1.61
C ALA A 188 -2.58 -7.02 -1.51
N MET A 189 -2.11 -6.44 -0.40
CA MET A 189 -0.67 -6.24 -0.17
C MET A 189 0.09 -7.57 -0.17
N VAL A 190 -0.41 -8.59 0.54
CA VAL A 190 0.18 -9.94 0.57
C VAL A 190 0.29 -10.50 -0.85
N HIS A 191 -0.78 -10.45 -1.65
CA HIS A 191 -0.75 -10.94 -3.03
C HIS A 191 0.22 -10.16 -3.92
N CYS A 192 0.34 -8.84 -3.73
CA CYS A 192 1.33 -8.04 -4.44
C CYS A 192 2.76 -8.46 -4.09
N CYS A 193 3.06 -8.62 -2.79
CA CYS A 193 4.36 -9.09 -2.32
C CYS A 193 4.70 -10.48 -2.90
N VAL A 194 3.75 -11.43 -2.86
CA VAL A 194 3.94 -12.76 -3.46
C VAL A 194 4.25 -12.67 -4.95
N SER A 195 3.51 -11.84 -5.69
CA SER A 195 3.69 -11.67 -7.13
C SER A 195 5.02 -10.97 -7.51
N LEU A 196 5.58 -10.19 -6.59
CA LEU A 196 6.88 -9.54 -6.74
C LEU A 196 8.06 -10.41 -6.26
N GLY A 197 7.77 -11.54 -5.60
CA GLY A 197 8.78 -12.42 -4.99
C GLY A 197 9.22 -11.99 -3.60
N PHE A 198 8.53 -11.05 -2.94
CA PHE A 198 8.79 -10.61 -1.57
C PHE A 198 8.06 -11.51 -0.55
N LEU A 199 8.47 -12.77 -0.47
CA LEU A 199 7.73 -13.81 0.26
C LEU A 199 7.81 -13.63 1.78
N GLY A 200 8.95 -13.15 2.32
CA GLY A 200 9.07 -12.86 3.74
C GLY A 200 8.22 -11.70 4.20
N GLU A 201 8.19 -10.62 3.42
CA GLU A 201 7.34 -9.47 3.64
C GLU A 201 5.85 -9.87 3.58
N ALA A 202 5.49 -10.77 2.65
CA ALA A 202 4.14 -11.31 2.56
C ALA A 202 3.73 -12.08 3.83
N VAL A 203 4.63 -12.89 4.41
CA VAL A 203 4.38 -13.61 5.66
C VAL A 203 4.19 -12.65 6.84
N VAL A 204 5.01 -11.61 6.96
CA VAL A 204 4.85 -10.59 8.02
C VAL A 204 3.52 -9.83 7.83
N LEU A 205 3.16 -9.46 6.60
CA LEU A 205 1.89 -8.80 6.29
C LEU A 205 0.65 -9.60 6.73
N CYS A 206 0.70 -10.94 6.70
CA CYS A 206 -0.42 -11.77 7.16
C CYS A 206 -0.79 -11.54 8.64
N GLN A 207 0.16 -11.07 9.47
CA GLN A 207 -0.09 -10.77 10.89
C GLN A 207 -0.83 -9.45 11.10
N LEU A 208 -0.79 -8.54 10.13
CA LEU A 208 -1.41 -7.20 10.22
C LEU A 208 -2.94 -7.24 10.04
N ALA A 209 -3.47 -8.32 9.48
CA ALA A 209 -4.92 -8.47 9.35
C ALA A 209 -5.58 -8.72 10.71
N ALA A 210 -6.67 -8.00 10.97
CA ALA A 210 -7.46 -8.17 12.18
C ALA A 210 -7.87 -9.64 12.41
N GLU A 211 -8.00 -9.99 13.69
CA GLU A 211 -8.48 -11.31 14.14
C GLU A 211 -7.67 -12.51 13.64
N ARG A 212 -6.37 -12.31 13.33
CA ARG A 212 -5.49 -13.37 12.80
C ARG A 212 -6.04 -13.99 11.50
N SER A 213 -6.85 -13.24 10.74
CA SER A 213 -7.65 -13.78 9.65
C SER A 213 -6.86 -14.20 8.39
N LEU A 214 -5.59 -13.81 8.27
CA LEU A 214 -4.67 -14.20 7.19
C LEU A 214 -3.52 -15.11 7.65
N ILE A 215 -3.45 -15.51 8.92
CA ILE A 215 -2.35 -16.36 9.41
C ILE A 215 -2.25 -17.68 8.63
N LYS A 216 -3.38 -18.31 8.33
CA LYS A 216 -3.42 -19.53 7.50
C LYS A 216 -2.84 -19.32 6.10
N LEU A 217 -3.05 -18.15 5.50
CA LEU A 217 -2.44 -17.81 4.21
C LEU A 217 -0.92 -17.67 4.36
N GLY A 218 -0.45 -17.06 5.46
CA GLY A 218 0.98 -17.00 5.79
C GLY A 218 1.62 -18.39 5.91
N VAL A 219 0.98 -19.32 6.63
CA VAL A 219 1.45 -20.72 6.73
C VAL A 219 1.51 -21.38 5.34
N GLN A 220 0.49 -21.20 4.50
CA GLN A 220 0.49 -21.73 3.13
C GLN A 220 1.62 -21.16 2.26
N ILE A 221 1.94 -19.88 2.42
CA ILE A 221 3.10 -19.26 1.73
C ILE A 221 4.39 -19.94 2.20
N ILE A 222 4.56 -20.17 3.50
CA ILE A 222 5.73 -20.86 4.07
C ILE A 222 5.82 -22.29 3.52
N GLU A 223 4.72 -23.06 3.52
CA GLU A 223 4.68 -24.43 2.97
C GLU A 223 5.02 -24.45 1.47
N SER A 224 4.61 -23.42 0.72
CA SER A 224 4.95 -23.35 -0.71
C SER A 224 6.45 -23.18 -0.96
N LEU A 225 7.19 -22.59 -0.02
CA LEU A 225 8.65 -22.48 -0.09
C LEU A 225 9.32 -23.86 -0.01
N GLU A 226 8.81 -24.76 0.84
CA GLU A 226 9.31 -26.14 0.97
C GLU A 226 9.28 -26.87 -0.38
N SER A 227 8.23 -26.66 -1.17
CA SER A 227 8.06 -27.35 -2.46
C SER A 227 8.99 -26.86 -3.58
N LEU A 228 9.49 -25.62 -3.47
CA LEU A 228 10.30 -24.96 -4.51
C LEU A 228 11.79 -25.33 -4.45
N ASP A 229 12.26 -25.85 -3.31
CA ASP A 229 13.66 -26.23 -3.06
C ASP A 229 14.15 -27.42 -3.92
N THR A 230 13.28 -28.06 -4.68
CA THR A 230 13.62 -29.27 -5.45
C THR A 230 14.01 -29.03 -6.92
N SER A 231 13.89 -27.82 -7.48
CA SER A 231 14.06 -27.63 -8.94
C SER A 231 14.89 -26.45 -9.44
N GLU A 232 15.04 -25.29 -8.78
CA GLU A 232 15.76 -24.13 -9.37
C GLU A 232 16.55 -23.27 -8.35
N SER A 233 17.80 -23.66 -8.08
CA SER A 233 18.59 -23.22 -6.91
C SER A 233 19.27 -21.83 -6.98
N ALA A 234 19.13 -21.03 -8.04
CA ALA A 234 19.93 -19.80 -8.19
C ALA A 234 19.18 -18.47 -7.92
N ASN A 235 17.88 -18.40 -8.20
CA ASN A 235 17.06 -17.22 -7.87
C ASN A 235 16.40 -17.32 -6.48
N PHE A 236 16.28 -18.55 -5.97
CA PHE A 236 15.66 -18.85 -4.68
C PHE A 236 16.49 -18.38 -3.49
N GLU A 237 17.82 -18.45 -3.60
CA GLU A 237 18.76 -18.08 -2.53
C GLU A 237 18.60 -16.61 -2.09
N LYS A 238 18.25 -15.69 -3.01
CA LYS A 238 18.00 -14.28 -2.66
C LYS A 238 16.68 -14.02 -1.95
N THR A 239 15.65 -14.82 -2.22
CA THR A 239 14.31 -14.64 -1.64
C THR A 239 14.18 -15.31 -0.28
N TYR A 240 14.90 -16.41 -0.07
CA TYR A 240 14.87 -17.18 1.16
C TYR A 240 15.83 -16.64 2.23
N ASP A 241 16.98 -16.08 1.83
CA ASP A 241 17.98 -15.56 2.77
C ASP A 241 17.54 -14.27 3.50
N SER A 242 16.45 -13.62 3.06
CA SER A 242 15.89 -12.43 3.72
C SER A 242 14.98 -12.73 4.93
N LEU A 243 14.49 -13.96 5.08
CA LEU A 243 13.49 -14.30 6.11
C LEU A 243 14.00 -14.17 7.54
N ASP A 244 15.26 -14.52 7.79
CA ASP A 244 15.88 -14.44 9.12
C ASP A 244 15.97 -12.98 9.60
N GLY A 245 16.29 -12.06 8.67
CA GLY A 245 16.33 -10.62 8.94
C GLY A 245 14.97 -10.02 9.30
N LEU A 246 13.88 -10.66 8.89
CA LEU A 246 12.51 -10.23 9.17
C LEU A 246 11.95 -10.80 10.49
N SER A 247 12.67 -11.70 11.16
CA SER A 247 12.24 -12.33 12.41
C SER A 247 11.88 -11.33 13.52
N VAL A 248 12.54 -10.17 13.53
CA VAL A 248 12.27 -9.06 14.46
C VAL A 248 10.87 -8.47 14.31
N PHE A 249 10.24 -8.61 13.15
CA PHE A 249 8.91 -8.09 12.87
C PHE A 249 7.79 -9.08 13.14
N LEU A 250 8.11 -10.36 13.38
CA LEU A 250 7.11 -11.41 13.57
C LEU A 250 6.65 -11.49 15.02
N TRP A 251 5.35 -11.44 15.30
CA TRP A 251 4.81 -11.65 16.67
C TRP A 251 3.87 -12.85 16.82
N ASP A 252 3.38 -13.40 15.71
CA ASP A 252 2.51 -14.55 15.71
C ASP A 252 3.30 -15.84 15.89
N ILE A 253 2.98 -16.58 16.96
CA ILE A 253 3.69 -17.80 17.34
C ILE A 253 3.55 -18.89 16.28
N GLU A 254 2.38 -19.02 15.65
CA GLU A 254 2.13 -20.07 14.65
C GLU A 254 3.02 -19.88 13.42
N LEU A 255 3.16 -18.65 12.92
CA LEU A 255 4.07 -18.37 11.81
C LEU A 255 5.54 -18.59 12.19
N LEU A 256 5.95 -18.22 13.41
CA LEU A 256 7.31 -18.46 13.91
C LEU A 256 7.62 -19.96 14.01
N GLU A 257 6.67 -20.76 14.47
CA GLU A 257 6.80 -22.23 14.54
C GLU A 257 6.86 -22.87 13.16
N SER A 258 6.03 -22.41 12.21
CA SER A 258 6.08 -22.85 10.81
C SER A 258 7.44 -22.54 10.17
N LEU A 259 7.98 -21.33 10.37
CA LEU A 259 9.31 -20.96 9.87
C LEU A 259 10.43 -21.78 10.54
N ALA A 260 10.36 -22.00 11.85
CA ALA A 260 11.32 -22.85 12.55
C ALA A 260 11.29 -24.31 12.05
N THR A 261 10.12 -24.80 11.65
CA THR A 261 9.94 -26.13 11.08
C THR A 261 10.51 -26.21 9.67
N LEU A 262 10.27 -25.19 8.83
CA LEU A 262 10.85 -25.09 7.50
C LEU A 262 12.39 -25.10 7.55
N GLU A 263 13.00 -24.27 8.40
CA GLU A 263 14.46 -24.25 8.57
C GLU A 263 15.02 -25.58 9.08
N LEU A 264 14.25 -26.31 9.90
CA LEU A 264 14.63 -27.65 10.35
C LEU A 264 14.66 -28.64 9.19
N GLN A 265 13.67 -28.60 8.31
CA GLN A 265 13.59 -29.46 7.11
C GLN A 265 14.72 -29.16 6.13
N ILE A 266 15.03 -27.88 5.93
CA ILE A 266 16.15 -27.43 5.07
C ILE A 266 17.52 -27.80 5.69
N GLY A 267 17.58 -28.04 7.00
CA GLY A 267 18.81 -28.40 7.72
C GLY A 267 19.60 -27.20 8.25
N SER A 268 19.02 -26.00 8.21
CA SER A 268 19.63 -24.75 8.62
C SER A 268 19.38 -24.48 10.13
N GLN A 269 20.21 -25.12 10.96
CA GLN A 269 20.04 -25.02 12.43
C GLN A 269 20.24 -23.61 12.98
N SER A 270 21.11 -22.79 12.37
CA SER A 270 21.35 -21.41 12.83
C SER A 270 20.09 -20.56 12.68
N LYS A 271 19.45 -20.56 11.51
CA LYS A 271 18.23 -19.80 11.22
C LYS A 271 17.05 -20.31 12.04
N ARG A 272 16.90 -21.65 12.17
CA ARG A 272 15.94 -22.26 13.10
C ARG A 272 16.08 -21.69 14.51
N MET A 273 17.31 -21.58 15.00
CA MET A 273 17.56 -21.04 16.34
C MET A 273 17.19 -19.55 16.45
N THR A 274 17.23 -18.76 15.37
CA THR A 274 16.73 -17.38 15.39
C THR A 274 15.22 -17.33 15.65
N PHE A 275 14.43 -18.13 14.93
CA PHE A 275 12.98 -18.19 15.15
C PHE A 275 12.63 -18.74 16.54
N MET A 276 13.32 -19.78 17.00
CA MET A 276 13.14 -20.29 18.36
C MET A 276 13.47 -19.24 19.42
N ARG A 277 14.50 -18.41 19.22
CA ARG A 277 14.80 -17.29 20.13
C ARG A 277 13.68 -16.25 20.12
N CYS A 278 13.11 -15.95 18.96
CA CYS A 278 11.97 -15.03 18.85
C CYS A 278 10.75 -15.55 19.62
N ILE A 279 10.37 -16.81 19.45
CA ILE A 279 9.27 -17.46 20.20
C ILE A 279 9.45 -17.31 21.71
N ASN A 280 10.69 -17.42 22.20
CA ASN A 280 11.01 -17.34 23.62
C ASN A 280 11.14 -15.90 24.17
N GLN A 281 10.86 -14.87 23.37
CA GLN A 281 10.88 -13.49 23.85
C GLN A 281 9.72 -13.24 24.83
N PRO A 282 9.98 -12.62 26.00
CA PRO A 282 8.97 -12.45 27.04
C PRO A 282 7.78 -11.59 26.59
N GLU A 283 8.01 -10.65 25.67
CA GLU A 283 6.99 -9.76 25.09
C GLU A 283 5.98 -10.47 24.17
N LEU A 284 6.30 -11.67 23.66
CA LEU A 284 5.40 -12.51 22.86
C LEU A 284 4.64 -13.55 23.68
N ASN A 285 4.88 -13.61 25.00
CA ASN A 285 4.20 -14.57 25.86
C ASN A 285 2.68 -14.33 25.84
N THR A 286 1.92 -15.32 25.38
CA THR A 286 0.46 -15.27 25.26
C THR A 286 -0.27 -15.09 26.58
N SER A 287 0.42 -15.31 27.71
CA SER A 287 -0.10 -15.06 29.06
C SER A 287 0.08 -13.61 29.54
N ASN A 288 0.72 -12.74 28.74
CA ASN A 288 0.85 -11.32 29.04
C ASN A 288 -0.52 -10.62 29.04
N ALA A 289 -0.59 -9.47 29.71
CA ALA A 289 -1.74 -8.59 29.64
C ALA A 289 -2.00 -8.15 28.18
N PRO A 290 -3.27 -8.01 27.76
CA PRO A 290 -3.61 -7.69 26.37
C PRO A 290 -3.00 -6.38 25.89
N GLU A 291 -2.79 -5.41 26.79
CA GLU A 291 -2.14 -4.13 26.47
C GLU A 291 -0.68 -4.33 26.06
N ILE A 292 0.04 -5.24 26.72
CA ILE A 292 1.44 -5.56 26.39
C ILE A 292 1.49 -6.20 25.01
N LEU A 293 0.60 -7.16 24.74
CA LEU A 293 0.53 -7.82 23.43
C LEU A 293 0.20 -6.81 22.32
N GLN A 294 -0.78 -5.93 22.55
CA GLN A 294 -1.14 -4.87 21.61
C GLN A 294 0.01 -3.89 21.36
N MET A 295 0.75 -3.48 22.40
CA MET A 295 1.91 -2.60 22.25
C MET A 295 3.03 -3.27 21.45
N THR A 296 3.32 -4.55 21.72
CA THR A 296 4.33 -5.32 20.97
C THR A 296 3.94 -5.45 19.50
N GLN A 297 2.68 -5.79 19.22
CA GLN A 297 2.13 -5.89 17.86
C GLN A 297 2.22 -4.55 17.13
N ALA A 298 1.74 -3.47 17.76
CA ALA A 298 1.77 -2.12 17.20
C ALA A 298 3.20 -1.67 16.87
N LYS A 299 4.15 -1.91 17.78
CA LYS A 299 5.55 -1.57 17.57
C LYS A 299 6.14 -2.33 16.38
N ARG A 300 6.01 -3.65 16.35
CA ARG A 300 6.57 -4.47 15.25
C ARG A 300 5.90 -4.15 13.91
N ALA A 301 4.58 -3.97 13.89
CA ALA A 301 3.84 -3.60 12.69
C ALA A 301 4.29 -2.25 12.12
N THR A 302 4.42 -1.22 12.96
CA THR A 302 4.84 0.12 12.50
C THR A 302 6.29 0.16 12.03
N GLU A 303 7.19 -0.55 12.70
CA GLU A 303 8.59 -0.70 12.27
C GLU A 303 8.69 -1.45 10.93
N PHE A 304 7.94 -2.54 10.78
CA PHE A 304 7.89 -3.30 9.54
C PHE A 304 7.34 -2.49 8.37
N LEU A 305 6.24 -1.75 8.55
CA LEU A 305 5.65 -0.95 7.48
C LEU A 305 6.60 0.17 7.01
N ARG A 306 7.38 0.75 7.93
CA ARG A 306 8.44 1.71 7.57
C ARG A 306 9.56 1.03 6.77
N TYR A 307 10.02 -0.14 7.21
CA TYR A 307 10.99 -0.95 6.47
C TYR A 307 10.49 -1.28 5.05
N LEU A 308 9.25 -1.75 4.94
CA LEU A 308 8.64 -2.16 3.67
C LEU A 308 8.50 -0.97 2.71
N CYS A 309 8.10 0.20 3.21
CA CYS A 309 8.08 1.43 2.40
C CYS A 309 9.47 1.79 1.86
N GLN A 310 10.52 1.68 2.68
CA GLN A 310 11.89 1.97 2.24
C GLN A 310 12.33 0.99 1.14
N GLN A 311 12.06 -0.30 1.30
CA GLN A 311 12.42 -1.32 0.32
C GLN A 311 11.72 -1.15 -1.03
N ILE A 312 10.48 -0.65 -1.04
CA ILE A 312 9.63 -0.60 -2.24
C ILE A 312 9.68 0.76 -2.95
N MET A 313 9.91 1.84 -2.19
CA MET A 313 9.90 3.21 -2.72
C MET A 313 11.30 3.75 -3.09
N GLU A 314 12.37 2.99 -2.83
CA GLU A 314 13.71 3.22 -3.37
C GLU A 314 13.86 2.68 -4.80
#